data_AF-A0A946E3K5-F1
#
_entry.id   AF-A0A946E3K5-F1
#
_cell.length_a   1.000
_cell.length_b   1.000
_cell.length_c   1.000
_cell.angle_alpha   90.00
_cell.angle_beta   90.00
_cell.angle_gamma   90.00
#
_symmetry.space_group_name_H-M   'P 1'
#
loop_
_entity.id
_entity.type
_entity.pdbx_description
1 polymer ?
#
loop_
_entity_poly.entity_id
_entity_poly.type
_entity_poly.pdbx_seq_one_letter_code
_entity_poly.pdbx_strand_id
1 'polypeptide(L)'
;MHRIPLIMAVISDIAGQVRGKGFPATERDERLEKGVGYTFTNHMINCWGQIPATPWGPLGDMLLMPDPATEVEVDFGDGSVVERFMLGSLYHMDGTPWDCCLRNYLRSAVMELERETGLMLIAAFEHEFNSTGMRDRTGDSYSLDKIRLA
;
A
#
# COMPACT_ATOMS: atom_id res chain seq x y z
N MET A 1 9.46 20.81 19.69
CA MET A 1 9.73 19.51 19.06
C MET A 1 9.74 19.74 17.55
N HIS A 2 10.88 19.59 16.88
CA HIS A 2 10.93 19.71 15.42
C HIS A 2 10.30 18.45 14.81
N ARG A 3 9.16 18.59 14.14
CA ARG A 3 8.55 17.48 13.39
C ARG A 3 9.27 17.37 12.06
N ILE A 4 9.85 16.20 11.79
CA ILE A 4 10.42 15.87 10.47
C ILE A 4 9.30 15.18 9.68
N PRO A 5 8.87 15.72 8.53
CA PRO A 5 7.88 15.05 7.69
C PRO A 5 8.42 13.70 7.22
N LEU A 6 7.61 12.65 7.35
CA LEU A 6 7.94 11.30 6.90
C LEU A 6 7.08 10.94 5.68
N ILE A 7 7.63 10.13 4.78
CA ILE A 7 6.90 9.46 3.70
C ILE A 7 7.00 7.96 3.96
N MET A 8 5.90 7.25 3.83
CA MET A 8 5.85 5.79 3.94
C MET A 8 5.91 5.16 2.55
N ALA A 9 6.96 4.40 2.23
CA ALA A 9 6.89 3.45 1.12
C ALA A 9 6.11 2.22 1.60
N VAL A 10 5.01 1.87 0.92
CA VAL A 10 4.08 0.82 1.35
C VAL A 10 3.75 -0.17 0.23
N ILE A 11 3.29 -1.35 0.63
CA ILE A 11 2.75 -2.40 -0.23
C ILE A 11 1.42 -2.90 0.33
N SER A 12 0.57 -3.48 -0.52
CA SER A 12 -0.42 -4.45 -0.05
C SER A 12 0.26 -5.81 0.04
N ASP A 13 0.32 -6.38 1.23
CA ASP A 13 0.88 -7.72 1.44
C ASP A 13 -0.13 -8.84 1.16
N ILE A 14 0.30 -10.10 1.36
CA ILE A 14 -0.51 -11.29 1.12
C ILE A 14 -1.74 -11.39 2.04
N ALA A 15 -1.75 -10.67 3.15
CA ALA A 15 -2.87 -10.60 4.08
C ALA A 15 -3.82 -9.44 3.76
N GLY A 16 -3.60 -8.75 2.63
CA GLY A 16 -4.38 -7.58 2.23
C GLY A 16 -4.17 -6.37 3.13
N GLN A 17 -3.05 -6.32 3.87
CA GLN A 17 -2.73 -5.18 4.73
C GLN A 17 -1.76 -4.24 4.03
N VAL A 18 -1.93 -2.93 4.26
CA VAL A 18 -1.00 -1.91 3.79
C VAL A 18 0.13 -1.78 4.80
N ARG A 19 1.33 -2.24 4.44
CA ARG A 19 2.51 -2.25 5.32
C ARG A 19 3.73 -1.68 4.60
N GLY A 20 4.67 -1.14 5.35
CA GLY A 20 5.78 -0.41 4.75
C GLY A 20 6.82 0.10 5.73
N LYS A 21 7.67 1.01 5.26
CA LYS A 21 8.69 1.68 6.07
C LYS A 21 8.73 3.18 5.75
N GLY A 22 8.86 3.96 6.81
CA GLY A 22 8.95 5.41 6.73
C GLY A 22 10.38 5.90 6.51
N PHE A 23 10.52 7.00 5.78
CA PHE A 23 11.78 7.72 5.60
C PHE A 23 11.52 9.24 5.61
N PRO A 24 12.52 10.08 5.96
CA PRO A 24 12.37 11.53 5.92
C PRO A 24 12.00 12.04 4.52
N ALA A 25 11.07 12.97 4.42
CA ALA A 25 10.68 13.57 3.14
C ALA A 25 11.86 14.23 2.41
N THR A 26 12.88 14.66 3.15
CA THR A 26 14.13 15.21 2.58
C THR A 26 14.96 14.16 1.81
N GLU A 27 14.72 12.87 2.03
CA GLU A 27 15.40 11.76 1.34
C GLU A 27 14.59 11.22 0.15
N ARG A 28 13.47 11.86 -0.21
CA ARG A 28 12.54 11.38 -1.24
C ARG A 28 13.25 10.93 -2.51
N ASP A 29 14.04 11.81 -3.12
CA ASP A 29 14.67 11.52 -4.41
C ASP A 29 15.71 10.39 -4.30
N GLU A 30 16.44 10.31 -3.18
CA GLU A 30 17.33 9.18 -2.90
C GLU A 30 16.56 7.85 -2.76
N ARG A 31 15.38 7.87 -2.12
CA ARG A 31 14.54 6.67 -1.97
C ARG A 31 13.84 6.25 -3.25
N LEU A 32 13.54 7.19 -4.15
CA LEU A 32 13.07 6.86 -5.50
C LEU A 32 14.14 6.12 -6.31
N GLU A 33 15.41 6.44 -6.11
CA GLU A 33 16.54 5.80 -6.81
C GLU A 33 16.96 4.47 -6.16
N LYS A 34 17.15 4.46 -4.83
CA LYS A 34 17.75 3.33 -4.11
C LYS A 34 16.75 2.41 -3.43
N GLY A 35 15.51 2.85 -3.29
CA GLY A 35 14.49 2.16 -2.52
C GLY A 35 14.69 2.23 -1.01
N VAL A 36 13.87 1.45 -0.32
CA VAL A 36 13.88 1.29 1.14
C VAL A 36 14.13 -0.19 1.46
N GLY A 37 15.11 -0.47 2.32
CA GLY A 37 15.42 -1.85 2.70
C GLY A 37 14.21 -2.52 3.36
N TYR A 38 13.85 -3.71 2.92
CA TYR A 38 12.69 -4.48 3.36
C TYR A 38 13.09 -5.95 3.54
N THR A 39 12.22 -6.79 4.11
CA THR A 39 12.54 -8.20 4.36
C THR A 39 11.44 -9.11 3.82
N PHE A 40 11.82 -10.30 3.34
CA PHE A 40 10.89 -11.29 2.81
C PHE A 40 9.76 -11.62 3.79
N THR A 41 10.09 -11.76 5.07
CA THR A 41 9.13 -12.11 6.13
C THR A 41 8.08 -11.05 6.40
N ASN A 42 8.38 -9.77 6.19
CA ASN A 42 7.40 -8.70 6.41
C ASN A 42 6.22 -8.79 5.43
N HIS A 43 6.50 -9.20 4.17
CA HIS A 43 5.46 -9.43 3.17
C HIS A 43 4.59 -10.66 3.50
N MET A 44 5.06 -11.52 4.40
CA MET A 44 4.43 -12.80 4.72
C MET A 44 3.71 -12.78 6.08
N ILE A 45 3.62 -11.63 6.75
CA ILE A 45 2.87 -11.48 7.99
C ILE A 45 1.38 -11.73 7.70
N ASN A 46 0.80 -12.74 8.35
CA ASN A 46 -0.60 -13.09 8.14
C ASN A 46 -1.57 -12.05 8.76
N CYS A 47 -2.88 -12.22 8.58
CA CYS A 47 -3.86 -11.26 9.13
C CYS A 47 -4.04 -11.33 10.66
N TRP A 48 -3.35 -12.26 11.34
CA TRP A 48 -3.23 -12.34 12.80
C TRP A 48 -1.93 -11.68 13.31
N GLY A 49 -1.11 -11.11 12.43
CA GLY A 49 0.15 -10.48 12.80
C GLY A 49 1.31 -11.45 13.07
N GLN A 50 1.16 -12.73 12.71
CA GLN A 50 2.21 -13.73 12.89
C GLN A 50 3.06 -13.89 11.63
N ILE A 51 4.33 -14.25 11.81
CA ILE A 51 5.25 -14.64 10.74
C ILE A 51 5.27 -16.18 10.68
N PRO A 52 4.59 -16.83 9.71
CA PRO A 52 4.63 -18.27 9.56
C PRO A 52 6.01 -18.73 9.05
N ALA A 53 6.25 -20.04 9.08
CA ALA A 53 7.39 -20.63 8.39
C ALA A 53 7.24 -20.40 6.87
N THR A 54 8.23 -19.76 6.26
CA THR A 54 8.27 -19.49 4.82
C THR A 54 9.61 -19.97 4.23
N PRO A 55 9.70 -20.19 2.91
CA PRO A 55 10.96 -20.57 2.26
C PRO A 55 12.14 -19.62 2.50
N TRP A 56 11.87 -18.34 2.81
CA TRP A 56 12.91 -17.32 3.03
C TRP A 56 13.38 -17.24 4.48
N GLY A 57 12.54 -17.58 5.46
CA GLY A 57 12.85 -17.40 6.88
C GLY A 57 13.24 -15.94 7.22
N PRO A 58 13.90 -15.68 8.35
CA PRO A 58 14.33 -14.33 8.74
C PRO A 58 15.56 -13.83 7.96
N LEU A 59 15.92 -14.48 6.86
CA LEU A 59 17.20 -14.28 6.19
C LEU A 59 17.04 -13.43 4.93
N GLY A 60 18.00 -12.52 4.75
CA GLY A 60 18.13 -11.71 3.55
C GLY A 60 17.29 -10.44 3.56
N ASP A 61 17.75 -9.48 2.76
CA ASP A 61 17.10 -8.21 2.51
C ASP A 61 16.55 -8.16 1.08
N MET A 62 15.61 -7.25 0.89
CA MET A 62 15.04 -6.88 -0.40
C MET A 62 14.87 -5.36 -0.46
N LEU A 63 14.58 -4.84 -1.65
CA LEU A 63 14.32 -3.42 -1.86
C LEU A 63 12.82 -3.22 -2.07
N LEU A 64 12.23 -2.34 -1.27
CA LEU A 64 10.94 -1.74 -1.52
C LEU A 64 11.15 -0.46 -2.33
N MET A 65 10.81 -0.50 -3.62
CA MET A 65 10.96 0.61 -4.55
C MET A 65 9.65 1.41 -4.61
N PRO A 66 9.59 2.63 -4.04
CA PRO A 66 8.41 3.48 -4.12
C PRO A 66 8.16 3.97 -5.56
N ASP A 67 6.89 4.04 -5.96
CA ASP A 67 6.46 4.54 -7.26
C ASP A 67 5.94 5.99 -7.11
N PRO A 68 6.62 6.99 -7.68
CA PRO A 68 6.25 8.40 -7.53
C PRO A 68 4.89 8.72 -8.17
N ALA A 69 4.40 7.91 -9.12
CA ALA A 69 3.07 8.09 -9.70
C ALA A 69 1.94 7.74 -8.73
N THR A 70 2.27 7.15 -7.58
CA THR A 70 1.32 6.74 -6.53
C THR A 70 1.49 7.53 -5.23
N GLU A 71 2.22 8.64 -5.27
CA GLU A 71 2.40 9.52 -4.12
C GLU A 71 1.06 10.11 -3.67
N VAL A 72 0.73 9.89 -2.40
CA VAL A 72 -0.46 10.39 -1.73
C VAL A 72 -0.02 11.29 -0.58
N GLU A 73 -0.66 12.45 -0.49
CA GLU A 73 -0.55 13.39 0.63
C GLU A 73 -1.96 13.80 1.05
N VAL A 74 -2.32 13.55 2.31
CA VAL A 74 -3.64 13.89 2.86
C VAL A 74 -3.47 14.60 4.19
N ASP A 75 -3.92 15.85 4.24
CA ASP A 75 -4.11 16.60 5.48
C ASP A 75 -5.60 16.60 5.82
N PHE A 76 -5.97 16.03 6.96
CA PHE A 76 -7.35 15.99 7.44
C PHE A 76 -7.80 17.32 8.08
N GLY A 77 -6.91 18.30 8.24
CA GLY A 77 -7.24 19.62 8.79
C GLY A 77 -7.60 19.60 10.28
N ASP A 78 -7.37 18.50 10.98
CA ASP A 78 -7.68 18.28 12.40
C ASP A 78 -6.46 18.47 13.31
N GLY A 79 -5.31 18.88 12.75
CA GLY A 79 -4.04 19.06 13.46
C GLY A 79 -3.25 17.76 13.69
N SER A 80 -3.72 16.62 13.16
CA SER A 80 -2.97 15.37 13.11
C SER A 80 -1.76 15.47 12.17
N VAL A 81 -0.95 14.40 12.10
CA VAL A 81 0.20 14.37 11.18
C VAL A 81 -0.32 14.12 9.78
N VAL A 82 0.08 14.96 8.82
CA VAL A 82 -0.23 14.76 7.38
C VAL A 82 0.18 13.36 6.95
N GLU A 83 -0.75 12.59 6.42
CA GLU A 83 -0.50 11.26 5.89
C GLU A 83 0.22 11.36 4.55
N ARG A 84 1.37 10.68 4.42
CA ARG A 84 2.18 10.65 3.20
C ARG A 84 2.63 9.24 2.91
N PHE A 85 2.27 8.71 1.75
CA PHE A 85 2.74 7.40 1.33
C PHE A 85 2.87 7.26 -0.18
N MET A 86 3.64 6.27 -0.60
CA MET A 86 3.76 5.83 -1.99
C MET A 86 3.61 4.32 -2.03
N LEU A 87 2.82 3.81 -2.97
CA LEU A 87 2.81 2.38 -3.26
C LEU A 87 4.16 1.99 -3.87
N GLY A 88 4.69 0.84 -3.50
CA GLY A 88 5.94 0.34 -4.01
C GLY A 88 5.85 -1.08 -4.55
N SER A 89 6.96 -1.51 -5.12
CA SER A 89 7.18 -2.86 -5.63
C SER A 89 8.42 -3.47 -4.97
N LEU A 90 8.43 -4.80 -4.80
CA LEU A 90 9.52 -5.50 -4.13
C LEU A 90 10.48 -6.10 -5.16
N TYR A 91 11.77 -5.90 -4.91
CA TYR A 91 12.86 -6.36 -5.75
C TYR A 91 13.92 -7.07 -4.91
N HIS A 92 14.59 -8.05 -5.50
CA HIS A 92 15.82 -8.58 -4.97
C HIS A 92 16.91 -7.49 -4.94
N MET A 93 17.96 -7.72 -4.15
CA MET A 93 19.09 -6.77 -4.02
C MET A 93 19.86 -6.55 -5.32
N ASP A 94 19.73 -7.46 -6.29
CA ASP A 94 20.30 -7.33 -7.63
C ASP A 94 19.41 -6.53 -8.61
N GLY A 95 18.26 -6.02 -8.13
CA GLY A 95 17.31 -5.24 -8.91
C GLY A 95 16.31 -6.08 -9.72
N THR A 96 16.34 -7.41 -9.62
CA THR A 96 15.32 -8.26 -10.26
C THR A 96 13.99 -8.20 -9.49
N PRO A 97 12.83 -8.16 -10.18
CA PRO A 97 11.53 -8.20 -9.50
C PRO A 97 11.40 -9.47 -8.65
N TRP A 98 10.91 -9.35 -7.42
CA TRP A 98 10.63 -10.53 -6.61
C TRP A 98 9.31 -11.17 -7.06
N ASP A 99 9.32 -12.49 -7.28
CA ASP A 99 8.19 -13.26 -7.78
C ASP A 99 6.93 -13.15 -6.93
N CYS A 100 7.06 -12.93 -5.62
CA CYS A 100 5.91 -12.81 -4.71
C CYS A 100 5.39 -11.37 -4.58
N CYS A 101 5.93 -10.39 -5.31
CA CYS A 101 5.39 -9.05 -5.28
C CYS A 101 4.03 -8.98 -6.02
N LEU A 102 2.93 -8.93 -5.25
CA LEU A 102 1.56 -8.88 -5.79
C LEU A 102 1.33 -7.74 -6.80
N ARG A 103 1.93 -6.56 -6.55
CA ARG A 103 1.82 -5.40 -7.44
C ARG A 103 2.52 -5.64 -8.78
N ASN A 104 3.71 -6.25 -8.77
CA ASN A 104 4.42 -6.61 -10.00
C ASN A 104 3.69 -7.71 -10.75
N TYR A 105 3.14 -8.70 -10.03
CA TYR A 105 2.33 -9.76 -10.63
C TYR A 105 1.13 -9.20 -11.40
N LEU A 106 0.34 -8.30 -10.78
CA LEU A 106 -0.78 -7.63 -11.44
C LEU A 106 -0.33 -6.79 -12.64
N ARG A 107 0.74 -6.01 -12.50
CA ARG A 107 1.29 -5.18 -13.58
C ARG A 107 1.66 -6.03 -14.79
N SER A 108 2.38 -7.13 -14.58
CA SER A 108 2.77 -8.06 -15.64
C SER A 108 1.55 -8.68 -16.33
N ALA A 109 0.54 -9.11 -15.56
CA ALA A 109 -0.67 -9.71 -16.12
C ALA A 109 -1.47 -8.71 -16.99
N VAL A 110 -1.57 -7.45 -16.59
CA VAL A 110 -2.25 -6.41 -17.38
C VAL A 110 -1.48 -6.09 -18.66
N MET A 111 -0.14 -6.02 -18.59
CA MET A 111 0.69 -5.82 -19.79
C MET A 111 0.61 -7.00 -20.76
N GLU A 112 0.53 -8.22 -20.24
CA GLU A 112 0.39 -9.44 -21.03
C GLU A 112 -0.96 -9.50 -21.75
N LEU A 113 -2.06 -9.15 -21.06
CA LEU A 113 -3.38 -9.01 -21.67
C LEU A 113 -3.34 -8.06 -22.88
N GLU A 114 -2.78 -6.87 -22.71
CA GLU A 114 -2.68 -5.88 -23.78
C GLU A 114 -1.80 -6.38 -24.93
N ARG A 115 -0.64 -6.96 -24.62
CA ARG A 115 0.29 -7.49 -25.63
C ARG A 115 -0.31 -8.61 -26.48
N GLU A 116 -1.06 -9.51 -25.85
CA GLU A 116 -1.57 -10.72 -26.52
C GLU A 116 -2.91 -10.50 -27.23
N THR A 117 -3.70 -9.53 -26.77
CA THR A 117 -5.07 -9.34 -27.25
C THR A 117 -5.36 -7.95 -27.83
N GLY A 118 -4.49 -6.97 -27.55
CA GLY A 118 -4.75 -5.55 -27.84
C GLY A 118 -5.82 -4.92 -26.94
N LEU A 119 -6.27 -5.62 -25.89
CA LEU A 119 -7.30 -5.13 -24.96
C LEU A 119 -6.68 -4.47 -23.73
N MET A 120 -7.30 -3.39 -23.27
CA MET A 120 -6.95 -2.69 -22.03
C MET A 120 -7.96 -3.02 -20.93
N LEU A 121 -7.49 -3.39 -19.74
CA LEU A 121 -8.35 -3.59 -18.57
C LEU A 121 -8.73 -2.24 -17.95
N ILE A 122 -10.03 -1.96 -17.84
CA ILE A 122 -10.57 -0.84 -17.08
C ILE A 122 -11.32 -1.42 -15.89
N ALA A 123 -10.94 -1.03 -14.68
CA ALA A 123 -11.53 -1.54 -13.45
C ALA A 123 -11.80 -0.41 -12.45
N ALA A 124 -12.87 -0.58 -11.67
CA ALA A 124 -13.22 0.23 -10.51
C ALA A 124 -13.69 -0.69 -9.39
N PHE A 125 -13.46 -0.29 -8.14
CA PHE A 125 -13.80 -1.07 -6.95
C PHE A 125 -14.81 -0.31 -6.10
N GLU A 126 -15.95 -0.93 -5.80
CA GLU A 126 -16.96 -0.41 -4.89
C GLU A 126 -16.74 -1.01 -3.49
N HIS A 127 -16.28 -0.18 -2.55
CA HIS A 127 -16.03 -0.60 -1.18
C HIS A 127 -17.22 -0.27 -0.28
N GLU A 128 -17.90 -1.30 0.23
CA GLU A 128 -18.87 -1.16 1.32
C GLU A 128 -18.17 -1.34 2.67
N PHE A 129 -18.52 -0.51 3.64
CA PHE A 129 -18.02 -0.61 5.00
C PHE A 129 -19.12 -0.26 6.02
N ASN A 130 -18.94 -0.75 7.25
CA ASN A 130 -19.83 -0.47 8.36
C ASN A 130 -19.20 0.58 9.28
N SER A 131 -19.90 1.69 9.52
CA SER A 131 -19.49 2.67 10.52
C SER A 131 -20.11 2.31 11.87
N THR A 132 -19.27 1.99 12.86
CA THR A 132 -19.70 1.68 14.24
C THR A 132 -19.76 2.92 15.14
N GLY A 133 -19.27 4.07 14.67
CA GLY A 133 -19.28 5.34 15.40
C GLY A 133 -20.59 6.12 15.27
N MET A 134 -21.50 5.69 14.40
CA MET A 134 -22.78 6.37 14.17
C MET A 134 -23.91 5.69 14.94
N ARG A 135 -24.88 6.49 15.39
CA ARG A 135 -26.08 5.97 16.05
C ARG A 135 -27.02 5.33 15.03
N ASP A 136 -27.43 4.09 15.28
CA ASP A 136 -28.43 3.41 14.47
C ASP A 136 -29.79 4.12 14.49
N ARG A 137 -30.42 4.16 13.32
CA ARG A 137 -31.76 4.71 13.10
C ARG A 137 -32.52 3.79 12.13
N THR A 138 -33.69 3.35 12.56
CA THR A 138 -34.55 2.48 11.75
C THR A 138 -35.07 3.22 10.53
N GLY A 139 -34.98 2.61 9.34
CA GLY A 139 -35.49 3.16 8.09
C GLY A 139 -34.49 3.98 7.26
N ASP A 140 -33.23 4.07 7.68
CA ASP A 140 -32.20 4.89 7.00
C ASP A 140 -31.47 4.20 5.84
N SER A 141 -31.89 3.01 5.42
CA SER A 141 -31.35 2.36 4.23
C SER A 141 -31.57 3.27 3.01
N TYR A 142 -30.47 3.72 2.40
CA TYR A 142 -30.46 4.66 1.27
C TYR A 142 -31.18 6.00 1.53
N SER A 143 -31.33 6.44 2.79
CA SER A 143 -31.96 7.72 3.12
C SER A 143 -30.98 8.91 2.98
N LEU A 144 -31.49 10.06 2.52
CA LEU A 144 -30.71 11.31 2.41
C LEU A 144 -30.21 11.80 3.77
N ASP A 145 -30.98 11.57 4.83
CA ASP A 145 -30.67 12.05 6.16
C ASP A 145 -29.43 11.38 6.76
N LYS A 146 -28.98 10.25 6.22
CA LYS A 146 -27.76 9.56 6.63
C LYS A 146 -26.47 10.32 6.33
N ILE A 147 -26.47 11.22 5.32
CA ILE A 147 -25.28 11.98 4.88
C ILE A 147 -25.14 13.33 5.63
N ARG A 148 -26.23 13.85 6.20
CA ARG A 148 -26.27 15.21 6.80
C ARG A 148 -25.71 15.32 8.22
N LEU A 149 -25.43 14.19 8.86
CA LEU A 149 -24.98 14.09 10.26
C LEU A 149 -23.49 13.71 10.39
N ALA A 150 -22.76 13.62 9.27
CA ALA A 150 -21.33 13.40 9.22
C ALA A 150 -20.56 14.73 9.19
#